data_AF-A0A482XQ71-F1
#
_entry.id   AF-A0A482XQ71-F1
#
_cell.length_a   1.000
_cell.length_b   1.000
_cell.length_c   1.000
_cell.angle_alpha   90.00
_cell.angle_beta   90.00
_cell.angle_gamma   90.00
#
_symmetry.space_group_name_H-M   'P 1'
#
loop_
_entity.id
_entity.type
_entity.pdbx_description
1 polymer ?
#
loop_
_entity_poly.entity_id
_entity_poly.type
_entity_poly.pdbx_seq_one_letter_code
_entity_poly.pdbx_strand_id
1 'polypeptide(L)'
;MALSAFYRVARNTMAVHFPKNDSPSATEVESEFWSHVATRQSHVCVHSGSIDSGAYGYGFPIVKNSATSKHPWNLKVLTNNSGTILRSLGPLMGVTVPTLHVGMVFTACCWYRDPHGLPWIEYLHTGKSKIW
;
A
#
# COMPACT_ATOMS: atom_id res chain seq x y z
N MET A 1 11.64 -8.50 -8.24
CA MET A 1 10.64 -9.58 -8.48
C MET A 1 9.56 -9.03 -9.39
N ALA A 2 9.11 -9.78 -10.41
CA ALA A 2 7.98 -9.36 -11.23
C ALA A 2 6.66 -9.43 -10.44
N LEU A 3 5.68 -8.57 -10.74
CA LEU A 3 4.41 -8.53 -10.01
C LEU A 3 3.62 -9.85 -10.11
N SER A 4 3.72 -10.55 -11.25
CA SER A 4 3.14 -11.89 -11.41
C SER A 4 3.74 -12.92 -10.44
N ALA A 5 5.05 -12.88 -10.22
CA ALA A 5 5.72 -13.73 -9.24
C ALA A 5 5.32 -13.35 -7.81
N PHE A 6 5.20 -12.06 -7.52
CA PHE A 6 4.71 -11.56 -6.24
C PHE A 6 3.30 -12.10 -5.94
N TYR A 7 2.37 -11.98 -6.88
CA TYR A 7 1.00 -12.49 -6.69
C TYR A 7 0.95 -14.00 -6.45
N ARG A 8 1.83 -14.77 -7.09
CA ARG A 8 1.93 -16.21 -6.84
C ARG A 8 2.40 -16.48 -5.41
N VAL A 9 3.43 -15.78 -4.93
CA VAL A 9 3.90 -15.93 -3.55
C VAL A 9 2.83 -15.50 -2.56
N ALA A 10 2.21 -14.34 -2.77
CA ALA A 10 1.14 -13.83 -1.91
C ALA A 10 -0.04 -14.81 -1.78
N ARG A 11 -0.48 -15.41 -2.90
CA ARG A 11 -1.55 -16.42 -2.90
C ARG A 11 -1.14 -17.68 -2.14
N ASN A 12 0.07 -18.17 -2.37
CA ASN A 12 0.56 -19.37 -1.70
C ASN A 12 0.67 -19.15 -0.19
N THR A 13 1.14 -17.98 0.25
CA THR A 13 1.17 -17.64 1.68
C THR A 13 -0.23 -17.58 2.26
N MET A 14 -1.21 -16.96 1.57
CA MET A 14 -2.61 -16.99 2.02
C MET A 14 -3.11 -18.42 2.19
N ALA A 15 -2.89 -19.30 1.22
CA ALA A 15 -3.34 -20.69 1.28
C ALA A 15 -2.64 -21.51 2.38
N VAL A 16 -1.38 -21.20 2.72
CA VAL A 16 -0.66 -21.87 3.82
C VAL A 16 -1.26 -21.51 5.18
N HIS A 17 -1.57 -20.23 5.40
CA HIS A 17 -2.07 -19.75 6.68
C HIS A 17 -3.60 -19.90 6.83
N PHE A 18 -4.34 -19.93 5.72
CA PHE A 18 -5.79 -20.05 5.69
C PHE A 18 -6.27 -21.17 4.73
N PRO A 19 -5.87 -22.43 4.95
CA PRO A 19 -6.07 -23.53 3.98
C PRO A 19 -7.53 -23.92 3.71
N LYS A 20 -8.47 -23.48 4.58
CA LYS A 20 -9.91 -23.75 4.46
C LYS A 20 -10.73 -22.49 4.19
N ASN A 21 -10.07 -21.34 4.06
CA ASN A 21 -10.72 -20.05 3.92
C ASN A 21 -9.94 -19.17 2.94
N ASP A 22 -10.37 -19.17 1.68
CA ASP A 22 -9.74 -18.35 0.62
C ASP A 22 -10.02 -16.84 0.77
N SER A 23 -10.86 -16.44 1.73
CA SER A 23 -11.19 -15.04 2.00
C SER A 23 -11.49 -14.84 3.49
N PRO A 24 -10.47 -14.97 4.35
CA PRO A 24 -10.63 -14.71 5.77
C PRO A 24 -11.07 -13.26 6.00
N SER A 25 -11.91 -13.08 7.01
CA SER A 25 -12.31 -11.78 7.50
C SER A 25 -11.11 -11.01 8.06
N ALA A 26 -11.23 -9.68 8.14
CA ALA A 26 -10.17 -8.84 8.71
C ALA A 26 -9.81 -9.26 10.14
N THR A 27 -10.82 -9.61 10.95
CA THR A 27 -10.64 -10.09 12.33
C THR A 27 -9.88 -11.42 12.40
N GLU A 28 -10.16 -12.37 11.50
CA GLU A 28 -9.41 -13.63 11.44
C GLU A 28 -7.94 -13.38 11.08
N VAL A 29 -7.68 -12.51 10.09
CA VAL A 29 -6.31 -12.17 9.68
C VAL A 29 -5.56 -11.45 10.80
N GLU A 30 -6.20 -10.51 11.48
CA GLU A 30 -5.62 -9.79 12.61
C GLU A 30 -5.28 -10.72 13.78
N SER A 31 -6.20 -11.60 14.15
CA SER A 31 -6.00 -12.58 15.22
C SER A 31 -4.80 -13.49 14.94
N GLU A 32 -4.70 -14.03 13.71
CA GLU A 32 -3.59 -14.91 13.33
C GLU A 32 -2.25 -14.14 13.27
N PHE A 33 -2.25 -12.90 12.76
CA PHE A 33 -1.06 -12.05 12.75
C PHE A 33 -0.52 -11.84 14.18
N TRP A 34 -1.38 -11.43 15.11
CA TRP A 34 -0.97 -11.20 16.50
C TRP A 34 -0.59 -12.48 17.23
N SER A 35 -1.22 -13.62 16.90
CA SER A 35 -0.82 -14.94 17.39
C SER A 35 0.62 -15.26 17.00
N HIS A 36 1.01 -15.06 15.73
CA HIS A 36 2.40 -15.25 15.29
C HIS A 36 3.38 -14.33 16.03
N VAL A 37 3.03 -13.04 16.18
CA VAL A 37 3.88 -12.05 16.88
C VAL A 37 4.04 -12.39 18.36
N ALA A 38 2.98 -12.80 19.04
CA ALA A 38 2.98 -13.08 20.48
C ALA A 38 3.73 -14.38 20.80
N THR A 39 3.46 -15.45 20.05
CA THR A 39 4.01 -16.79 20.31
C THR A 39 5.46 -16.92 19.90
N ARG A 40 5.88 -16.27 18.81
CA ARG A 40 7.26 -16.32 18.26
C ARG A 40 7.74 -17.74 17.94
N GLN A 41 6.83 -18.66 17.63
CA GLN A 41 7.15 -20.07 17.38
C GLN A 41 7.44 -20.38 15.91
N SER A 42 7.01 -19.50 15.00
CA SER A 42 7.18 -19.66 13.56
C SER A 42 7.97 -18.50 12.96
N HIS A 43 8.78 -18.82 11.94
CA HIS A 43 9.43 -17.80 11.12
C HIS A 43 8.61 -17.58 9.85
N VAL A 44 7.84 -16.49 9.82
CA VAL A 44 7.00 -16.12 8.68
C VAL A 44 7.72 -15.04 7.88
N CYS A 45 8.11 -15.35 6.64
CA CYS A 45 8.72 -14.39 5.73
C CYS A 45 7.67 -13.90 4.72
N VAL A 46 7.53 -12.59 4.60
CA VAL A 46 6.62 -11.93 3.67
C VAL A 46 7.37 -10.93 2.80
N HIS A 47 6.81 -10.62 1.63
CA HIS A 47 7.36 -9.61 0.73
C HIS A 47 6.47 -8.37 0.70
N SER A 48 7.11 -7.21 0.63
CA SER A 48 6.44 -5.93 0.42
C SER A 48 7.30 -5.05 -0.50
N GLY A 49 6.69 -4.00 -1.05
CA GLY A 49 7.40 -3.04 -1.90
C GLY A 49 6.79 -1.66 -1.85
N SER A 50 7.65 -0.63 -1.80
CA SER A 50 7.30 0.77 -2.03
C SER A 50 7.99 1.20 -3.32
N ILE A 51 7.20 1.58 -4.32
CA ILE A 51 7.65 1.72 -5.70
C ILE A 51 7.40 3.14 -6.17
N ASP A 52 8.45 3.85 -6.58
CA ASP A 52 8.30 5.02 -7.43
C ASP A 52 8.02 4.54 -8.85
N SER A 53 6.77 4.71 -9.29
CA SER A 53 6.36 4.37 -10.65
C SER A 53 6.31 5.59 -11.57
N GLY A 54 6.68 6.79 -11.10
CA GLY A 54 6.98 7.96 -11.92
C GLY A 54 6.12 8.15 -13.16
N ALA A 55 6.71 7.77 -14.31
CA ALA A 55 6.13 7.88 -15.65
C ALA A 55 4.88 7.02 -15.88
N TYR A 56 4.56 6.08 -14.99
CA TYR A 56 3.40 5.19 -15.05
C TYR A 56 2.23 5.65 -14.15
N GLY A 57 2.37 6.79 -13.46
CA GLY A 57 1.23 7.46 -12.83
C GLY A 57 0.82 7.00 -11.44
N TYR A 58 1.62 6.20 -10.75
CA TYR A 58 1.36 5.80 -9.35
C TYR A 58 0.02 5.06 -9.16
N GLY A 59 -0.42 4.31 -10.18
CA GLY A 59 -1.71 3.62 -10.17
C GLY A 59 -2.90 4.48 -10.60
N PHE A 60 -2.71 5.79 -10.78
CA PHE A 60 -3.71 6.68 -11.37
C PHE A 60 -3.46 6.89 -12.88
N PRO A 61 -4.52 7.12 -13.68
CA PRO A 61 -4.35 7.47 -15.08
C PRO A 61 -3.60 8.79 -15.27
N ILE A 62 -2.69 8.82 -16.26
CA ILE A 62 -1.92 10.02 -16.66
C ILE A 62 -2.34 10.58 -18.02
N VAL A 63 -3.20 9.84 -18.74
CA VAL A 63 -3.63 10.21 -20.10
C VAL A 63 -4.62 11.38 -20.01
N LYS A 64 -4.37 12.43 -20.81
CA LYS A 64 -5.14 13.69 -20.81
C LYS A 64 -6.66 13.52 -21.00
N ASN A 65 -7.09 12.43 -21.64
CA ASN A 65 -8.50 12.15 -21.92
C ASN A 65 -9.20 11.32 -20.83
N SER A 66 -8.49 10.89 -19.78
CA SER A 66 -9.11 10.18 -18.67
C SER A 66 -9.74 11.18 -17.69
N ALA A 67 -11.01 10.96 -17.35
CA ALA A 67 -11.75 11.78 -16.38
C ALA A 67 -11.06 11.83 -15.01
N THR A 68 -10.32 10.79 -14.62
CA THR A 68 -9.65 10.71 -13.32
C THR A 68 -8.22 11.25 -13.32
N SER A 69 -7.65 11.56 -14.49
CA SER A 69 -6.26 12.03 -14.59
C SER A 69 -6.02 13.37 -13.89
N LYS A 70 -7.00 14.29 -13.98
CA LYS A 70 -6.98 15.61 -13.34
C LYS A 70 -7.85 15.69 -12.08
N HIS A 71 -8.36 14.56 -11.60
CA HIS A 71 -9.26 14.57 -10.45
C HIS A 71 -8.50 15.04 -9.19
N PRO A 72 -9.08 15.90 -8.34
CA PRO A 72 -8.41 16.38 -7.13
C PRO A 72 -7.97 15.28 -6.15
N TRP A 73 -8.60 14.10 -6.20
CA TRP A 73 -8.26 12.90 -5.42
C TRP A 73 -7.20 12.00 -6.07
N ASN A 74 -6.74 12.30 -7.29
CA ASN A 74 -5.50 11.71 -7.78
C ASN A 74 -4.36 12.23 -6.89
N LEU A 75 -3.68 11.35 -6.17
CA LEU A 75 -2.70 11.77 -5.15
C LEU A 75 -1.56 12.62 -5.72
N LYS A 76 -1.20 12.46 -7.00
CA LYS A 76 -0.22 13.33 -7.65
C LYS A 76 -0.76 14.74 -7.90
N VAL A 77 -2.04 14.87 -8.22
CA VAL A 77 -2.73 16.16 -8.37
C VAL A 77 -2.94 16.81 -7.01
N LEU A 78 -3.35 16.03 -6.01
CA LEU A 78 -3.61 16.48 -4.64
C LEU A 78 -2.42 17.21 -4.04
N THR A 79 -1.22 16.64 -4.14
CA THR A 79 0.01 17.22 -3.59
C THR A 79 0.48 18.48 -4.31
N ASN A 80 -0.04 18.76 -5.51
CA ASN A 80 0.33 19.90 -6.35
C ASN A 80 -0.80 20.95 -6.48
N ASN A 81 -1.93 20.74 -5.80
CA ASN A 81 -3.06 21.65 -5.84
C ASN A 81 -2.71 23.03 -5.23
N SER A 82 -3.35 24.10 -5.68
CA SER A 82 -3.08 25.46 -5.22
C SER A 82 -3.44 25.69 -3.75
N GLY A 83 -4.38 24.91 -3.21
CA GLY A 83 -4.80 24.96 -1.81
C GLY A 83 -3.93 24.19 -0.82
N THR A 84 -2.87 23.49 -1.27
CA THR A 84 -1.97 22.74 -0.38
C THR A 84 -0.60 23.40 -0.25
N ILE A 85 -0.02 23.34 0.95
CA ILE A 85 1.36 23.78 1.21
C ILE A 85 2.40 22.80 0.62
N LEU A 86 1.99 21.56 0.37
CA LEU A 86 2.88 20.49 -0.10
C LEU A 86 3.61 20.84 -1.40
N ARG A 87 2.98 21.62 -2.29
CA ARG A 87 3.60 22.06 -3.56
C ARG A 87 4.89 22.88 -3.35
N SER A 88 5.03 23.53 -2.20
CA SER A 88 6.21 24.33 -1.86
C SER A 88 7.40 23.49 -1.41
N LEU A 89 7.19 22.21 -1.09
CA LEU A 89 8.25 21.30 -0.63
C LEU A 89 9.09 20.71 -1.77
N GLY A 90 8.72 20.97 -3.03
CA GLY A 90 9.38 20.37 -4.20
C GLY A 90 9.12 18.86 -4.31
N PRO A 91 9.87 18.12 -5.15
CA PRO A 91 9.68 16.69 -5.35
C PRO A 91 10.33 15.87 -4.21
N LEU A 92 9.51 15.38 -3.29
CA LEU A 92 9.91 14.54 -2.16
C LEU A 92 9.17 13.20 -2.25
N MET A 93 9.92 12.11 -2.40
CA MET A 93 9.38 10.75 -2.40
C MET A 93 8.64 10.44 -1.12
N GLY A 94 7.45 9.85 -1.25
CA GLY A 94 6.56 9.56 -0.12
C GLY A 94 5.77 10.78 0.38
N VAL A 95 6.01 11.98 -0.16
CA VAL A 95 5.30 13.21 0.23
C VAL A 95 4.60 13.86 -0.97
N THR A 96 5.34 14.43 -1.93
CA THR A 96 4.79 15.08 -3.15
C THR A 96 5.00 14.23 -4.42
N VAL A 97 5.82 13.19 -4.30
CA VAL A 97 5.96 12.10 -5.25
C VAL A 97 5.37 10.85 -4.58
N PRO A 98 4.14 10.46 -4.94
CA PRO A 98 3.51 9.28 -4.36
C PRO A 98 4.33 8.02 -4.61
N THR A 99 4.13 7.00 -3.78
CA THR A 99 4.72 5.67 -3.96
C THR A 99 3.62 4.64 -4.06
N LEU A 100 3.72 3.72 -5.02
CA LEU A 100 2.82 2.58 -5.09
C LEU A 100 3.28 1.51 -4.11
N HIS A 101 2.38 1.11 -3.20
CA HIS A 101 2.67 0.07 -2.22
C HIS A 101 2.08 -1.25 -2.67
N VAL A 102 2.88 -2.32 -2.64
CA VAL A 102 2.43 -3.70 -2.85
C VAL A 102 2.71 -4.49 -1.58
N GLY A 103 1.70 -5.22 -1.13
CA GLY A 103 1.75 -6.02 0.09
C GLY A 103 0.93 -7.29 -0.05
N MET A 104 1.16 -8.21 0.87
CA MET A 104 0.47 -9.50 0.96
C MET A 104 -0.01 -9.71 2.41
N VAL A 105 -0.71 -10.82 2.66
CA VAL A 105 -1.13 -11.18 4.02
C VAL A 105 0.08 -11.15 4.97
N PHE A 106 -0.12 -10.58 6.16
CA PHE A 106 0.91 -10.32 7.19
C PHE A 106 2.02 -9.34 6.82
N THR A 107 1.98 -8.69 5.66
CA THR A 107 2.78 -7.48 5.44
C THR A 107 2.34 -6.41 6.44
N ALA A 108 3.28 -5.91 7.23
CA ALA A 108 3.01 -4.91 8.26
C ALA A 108 3.97 -3.72 8.15
N CYS A 109 3.50 -2.56 8.59
CA CYS A 109 4.33 -1.39 8.84
C CYS A 109 4.40 -1.18 10.36
N CYS A 110 5.57 -0.80 10.86
CA CYS A 110 5.70 -0.40 12.25
C CYS A 110 4.99 0.93 12.51
N TRP A 111 4.73 1.22 13.78
CA TRP A 111 4.28 2.54 14.21
C TRP A 111 5.17 3.64 13.63
N TYR A 112 4.55 4.58 12.92
CA TYR A 112 5.23 5.66 12.23
C TYR A 112 4.47 6.97 12.41
N ARG A 113 5.20 8.07 12.48
CA ARG A 113 4.69 9.43 12.39
C ARG A 113 5.56 10.19 11.39
N ASP A 114 4.92 10.97 10.53
CA ASP A 114 5.64 11.84 9.61
C ASP A 114 6.53 12.84 10.37
N PRO A 115 7.82 12.99 10.02
CA PRO A 115 8.76 13.84 10.75
C PRO A 115 8.39 15.33 10.68
N HIS A 116 7.58 15.74 9.71
CA HIS A 116 7.08 17.10 9.56
C HIS A 116 5.65 17.27 10.10
N GLY A 117 5.07 16.23 10.70
CA GLY A 117 3.70 16.23 11.19
C GLY A 117 2.66 16.32 10.07
N LEU A 118 3.01 15.91 8.85
CA LEU A 118 2.09 15.95 7.72
C LEU A 118 0.99 14.89 7.87
N PRO A 119 -0.23 15.17 7.36
CA PRO A 119 -1.28 14.18 7.33
C PRO A 119 -0.90 12.99 6.43
N TRP A 120 -1.31 11.79 6.83
CA TRP A 120 -1.16 10.59 6.01
C TRP A 120 -2.37 10.40 5.09
N ILE A 121 -2.13 10.11 3.81
CA ILE A 121 -3.16 9.74 2.85
C ILE A 121 -2.68 8.57 1.99
N GLU A 122 -3.56 7.61 1.78
CA GLU A 122 -3.33 6.52 0.83
C GLU A 122 -4.62 6.17 0.09
N TYR A 123 -4.47 5.48 -1.04
CA TYR A 123 -5.60 4.98 -1.81
C TYR A 123 -5.36 3.50 -2.16
N LEU A 124 -6.28 2.64 -1.74
CA LEU A 124 -6.24 1.22 -2.07
C LEU A 124 -6.83 1.01 -3.47
N HIS A 125 -5.97 0.93 -4.48
CA HIS A 125 -6.40 0.74 -5.88
C HIS A 125 -7.15 -0.59 -6.12
N THR A 126 -6.66 -1.68 -5.53
CA THR A 126 -7.21 -3.02 -5.70
C THR A 126 -6.65 -3.95 -4.63
N GLY A 127 -7.20 -5.17 -4.54
CA GLY A 127 -6.76 -6.21 -3.62
C GLY A 127 -7.68 -6.36 -2.41
N LYS A 128 -7.14 -6.99 -1.36
CA LYS A 128 -7.83 -7.22 -0.09
C LYS A 128 -7.70 -6.01 0.83
N SER A 129 -8.58 -5.90 1.82
CA SER A 129 -8.58 -4.83 2.80
C SER A 129 -7.23 -4.71 3.53
N LYS A 130 -6.78 -3.48 3.74
CA LYS A 130 -5.71 -3.18 4.70
C LYS A 130 -6.33 -2.97 6.08
N ILE A 131 -5.67 -3.52 7.10
CA ILE A 131 -6.01 -3.33 8.51
C ILE A 131 -5.13 -2.20 9.02
N TRP A 132 -5.76 -1.22 9.68
CA TRP A 132 -5.15 0.01 10.18
C TRP A 132 -5.13 0.03 11.70
#